data_AF-A0A847PPL4-F1
#
_entry.id   AF-A0A847PPL4-F1
#
_cell.length_a   1.000
_cell.length_b   1.000
_cell.length_c   1.000
_cell.angle_alpha   90.00
_cell.angle_beta   90.00
_cell.angle_gamma   90.00
#
_symmetry.space_group_name_H-M   'P 1'
#
loop_
_entity.id
_entity.type
_entity.pdbx_description
1 polymer ?
#
loop_
_entity_poly.entity_id
_entity_poly.type
_entity_poly.pdbx_seq_one_letter_code
_entity_poly.pdbx_strand_id
1 'polypeptide(L)' 'MTSKEALENIKKGYDTLKELVERDIPKKVCYDNVGRSECPSCDRNYLFNGRMNRNKYCGYCGQRLDWSE' A
#
# COMPACT_ATOMS: atom_id res chain seq x y z
N MET A 1 32.91 -3.99 9.95
CA MET A 1 31.64 -4.67 9.64
C MET A 1 31.91 -6.16 9.61
N THR A 2 31.28 -6.91 10.49
CA THR A 2 31.41 -8.37 10.55
C THR A 2 30.55 -9.02 9.45
N SER A 3 30.85 -10.28 9.10
CA SER A 3 30.03 -11.05 8.14
C SER A 3 28.57 -11.17 8.59
N LYS A 4 28.33 -11.24 9.91
CA LYS A 4 27.00 -11.28 10.50
C LYS A 4 26.23 -9.97 10.31
N GLU A 5 26.88 -8.82 10.56
CA GLU A 5 26.28 -7.50 10.35
C GLU A 5 25.93 -7.26 8.88
N ALA A 6 26.80 -7.69 7.96
CA ALA A 6 26.54 -7.58 6.52
C ALA A 6 25.30 -8.38 6.10
N LEU A 7 25.16 -9.63 6.57
CA LEU A 7 23.98 -10.46 6.28
C LEU A 7 22.69 -9.85 6.84
N GLU A 8 22.74 -9.28 8.04
CA GLU A 8 21.57 -8.64 8.64
C GLU A 8 21.13 -7.39 7.86
N ASN A 9 22.08 -6.58 7.39
CA ASN A 9 21.79 -5.42 6.55
C ASN A 9 21.19 -5.81 5.20
N ILE A 10 21.72 -6.87 4.57
CA ILE A 10 21.16 -7.41 3.31
C ILE A 10 19.72 -7.87 3.53
N LYS A 11 19.46 -8.60 4.62
CA LYS A 11 18.10 -9.07 4.95
C LYS A 11 17.13 -7.91 5.14
N LYS A 12 17.51 -6.89 5.92
CA LYS A 12 16.69 -5.67 6.11
C LYS A 12 16.39 -4.96 4.79
N GLY A 13 17.38 -4.86 3.91
CA GLY A 13 17.21 -4.28 2.58
C GLY A 13 16.25 -5.09 1.71
N TYR A 14 16.38 -6.41 1.70
CA TYR A 14 15.48 -7.31 0.98
C TYR A 14 14.04 -7.20 1.49
N ASP A 15 13.83 -7.26 2.80
CA ASP A 15 12.51 -7.17 3.42
C ASP A 15 11.85 -5.82 3.09
N THR A 16 12.61 -4.72 3.15
CA THR A 16 12.13 -3.39 2.76
C THR A 16 11.73 -3.34 1.27
N LEU A 17 12.56 -3.88 0.37
CA LEU A 17 12.25 -3.92 -1.06
C LEU A 17 11.00 -4.75 -1.33
N LYS A 18 10.87 -5.90 -0.66
CA LYS A 18 9.69 -6.76 -0.78
C LYS A 18 8.42 -6.02 -0.37
N GLU A 19 8.42 -5.33 0.78
CA GLU A 19 7.28 -4.54 1.24
C GLU A 19 6.90 -3.43 0.26
N LEU A 20 7.89 -2.72 -0.30
CA LEU A 20 7.66 -1.66 -1.29
C LEU A 20 7.04 -2.20 -2.59
N VAL A 21 7.53 -3.34 -3.08
CA VAL A 21 6.99 -4.00 -4.28
C VAL A 21 5.56 -4.49 -4.02
N GLU A 22 5.32 -5.17 -2.90
CA GLU A 22 3.99 -5.66 -2.54
C GLU A 22 2.96 -4.53 -2.42
N ARG A 23 3.36 -3.40 -1.85
CA ARG A 23 2.52 -2.19 -1.75
C ARG A 23 2.17 -1.60 -3.12
N ASP A 24 3.06 -1.72 -4.11
CA ASP A 24 2.88 -1.15 -5.45
C ASP A 24 2.12 -2.08 -6.42
N ILE A 25 1.83 -3.33 -6.01
CA ILE A 25 0.90 -4.21 -6.74
C ILE A 25 -0.53 -3.66 -6.56
N PRO A 26 -1.26 -3.29 -7.64
CA PRO A 26 -2.63 -2.81 -7.53
C PRO A 26 -3.53 -3.81 -6.82
N LYS A 27 -4.35 -3.33 -5.88
CA LYS A 27 -5.40 -4.13 -5.23
C LYS A 27 -6.75 -3.46 -5.43
N LYS A 28 -7.77 -4.28 -5.72
CA LYS A 28 -9.14 -3.80 -5.95
C LYS A 28 -9.68 -3.11 -4.70
N VAL A 29 -10.29 -1.94 -4.88
CA VAL A 29 -10.89 -1.16 -3.80
C VAL A 29 -12.04 -1.95 -3.16
N CYS A 30 -12.09 -1.95 -1.83
CA CYS A 30 -13.15 -2.56 -1.04
C CYS A 30 -14.26 -1.54 -0.74
N TYR A 31 -15.41 -2.02 -0.31
CA TYR A 31 -16.53 -1.17 0.12
C TYR A 31 -17.04 -1.64 1.48
N ASP A 32 -17.30 -0.69 2.38
CA ASP A 32 -17.93 -0.97 3.67
C ASP A 32 -19.44 -1.29 3.50
N ASN A 33 -20.08 -1.62 4.62
CA ASN A 33 -21.51 -1.97 4.66
C ASN A 33 -22.45 -0.82 4.25
N VAL A 34 -21.96 0.42 4.14
CA VAL A 34 -22.72 1.59 3.71
C VAL A 34 -22.27 2.12 2.33
N GLY A 35 -21.45 1.34 1.61
CA GLY A 35 -21.01 1.63 0.25
C GLY A 35 -19.87 2.65 0.13
N ARG A 36 -19.15 2.96 1.22
CA ARG A 36 -17.96 3.82 1.16
C ARG A 36 -16.76 3.00 0.76
N SER A 37 -15.95 3.55 -0.14
CA SER A 37 -14.72 2.91 -0.60
C SER A 37 -13.65 2.90 0.49
N GLU A 38 -13.00 1.76 0.69
CA GLU A 38 -11.95 1.52 1.69
C GLU A 38 -10.69 0.93 1.08
N CYS A 39 -9.53 1.27 1.67
CA CYS A 39 -8.25 0.71 1.25
C CYS A 39 -8.22 -0.79 1.52
N PRO A 40 -7.93 -1.65 0.52
CA PRO A 40 -7.89 -3.10 0.70
C PRO A 40 -6.73 -3.60 1.58
N SER A 41 -5.84 -2.71 2.04
CA SER A 41 -4.67 -3.05 2.87
C SER A 41 -4.72 -2.44 4.27
N CYS A 42 -5.55 -1.42 4.53
CA CYS A 42 -5.59 -0.77 5.85
C CYS A 42 -6.96 -0.21 6.27
N ASP A 43 -8.01 -0.57 5.51
CA ASP A 43 -9.43 -0.31 5.80
C ASP A 43 -9.81 1.17 5.97
N ARG A 44 -8.92 2.08 5.55
CA ARG A 44 -9.13 3.52 5.63
C ARG A 44 -9.72 4.08 4.35
N ASN A 45 -10.55 5.11 4.51
CA ASN A 45 -11.32 5.77 3.45
C ASN A 45 -10.61 7.00 2.82
N TYR A 46 -9.29 7.15 3.02
CA TYR A 46 -8.46 8.21 2.41
C TYR A 46 -8.12 7.89 0.93
N LEU A 47 -9.14 7.62 0.13
CA LEU A 47 -9.01 7.16 -1.26
C LEU A 47 -9.30 8.24 -2.31
N PHE A 48 -9.72 9.42 -1.88
CA PHE A 48 -9.95 10.57 -2.75
C PHE A 48 -9.05 11.74 -2.35
N ASN A 49 -8.74 12.62 -3.30
CA ASN A 49 -8.06 13.88 -3.00
C ASN A 49 -9.07 14.97 -2.59
N GLY A 50 -8.57 16.16 -2.24
CA GLY A 50 -9.42 17.31 -1.88
C GLY A 50 -10.36 17.83 -2.98
N ARG A 51 -10.31 17.25 -4.19
CA ARG A 51 -11.21 17.54 -5.32
C ARG A 51 -12.12 16.35 -5.66
N MET A 52 -12.22 15.34 -4.79
CA MET A 52 -13.02 14.12 -5.00
C MET A 52 -12.56 13.22 -6.15
N ASN A 53 -11.33 13.38 -6.65
CA ASN A 53 -10.78 12.45 -7.64
C ASN A 53 -10.27 11.17 -6.96
N ARG A 54 -10.51 10.01 -7.59
CA ARG A 54 -9.98 8.71 -7.18
C ARG A 54 -8.44 8.74 -7.15
N ASN A 55 -7.84 8.45 -6.00
CA ASN A 55 -6.39 8.41 -5.86
C ASN A 55 -5.82 7.15 -6.52
N LYS A 56 -4.62 7.23 -7.09
CA LYS A 56 -3.87 6.04 -7.56
C LYS A 56 -3.34 5.19 -6.39
N TYR A 57 -3.16 5.83 -5.24
CA TYR A 57 -2.59 5.24 -4.04
C TYR A 57 -3.43 5.62 -2.82
N CYS A 58 -3.50 4.73 -1.82
CA CYS A 58 -4.09 5.07 -0.53
C CYS A 58 -3.29 6.23 0.10
N GLY A 59 -3.98 7.32 0.46
CA GLY A 59 -3.34 8.48 1.09
C GLY A 59 -2.76 8.20 2.48
N TYR A 60 -3.10 7.05 3.08
CA TYR A 60 -2.60 6.64 4.39
C TYR A 60 -1.43 5.67 4.30
N CYS A 61 -1.62 4.48 3.72
CA CYS A 61 -0.59 3.43 3.73
C CYS A 61 0.22 3.34 2.42
N GLY A 62 -0.15 4.09 1.38
CA GLY A 62 0.53 4.08 0.08
C GLY A 62 0.22 2.87 -0.80
N GLN A 63 -0.71 1.98 -0.44
CA GLN A 63 -1.15 0.87 -1.29
C GLN A 63 -1.64 1.37 -2.65
N ARG A 64 -1.16 0.78 -3.75
CA ARG A 64 -1.68 1.07 -5.09
C ARG A 64 -3.11 0.54 -5.23
N LEU A 65 -4.01 1.39 -5.70
CA LEU A 65 -5.43 1.12 -5.78
C LEU A 65 -5.82 0.76 -7.21
N ASP A 66 -6.64 -0.27 -7.34
CA ASP A 66 -7.33 -0.63 -8.57
C ASP A 66 -8.81 -0.25 -8.49
N TRP A 67 -9.22 0.62 -9.41
CA TRP A 67 -10.58 1.16 -9.53
C TRP A 67 -11.34 0.59 -10.72
N SER A 68 -10.83 -0.45 -11.36
CA SER A 68 -11.55 -1.17 -12.41
C SER A 68 -12.88 -1.71 -11.85
N GLU A 69 -13.94 -1.57 -12.66
CA GLU A 69 -15.28 -2.08 -12.33
C GLU A 69 -15.31 -3.61 -12.42
#